data_AF-A0A6C1SS75-F1
#
_entry.id   AF-A0A6C1SS75-F1
#
_cell.length_a   1.000
_cell.length_b   1.000
_cell.length_c   1.000
_cell.angle_alpha   90.00
_cell.angle_beta   90.00
_cell.angle_gamma   90.00
#
_symmetry.space_group_name_H-M   'P 1'
#
loop_
_entity.id
_entity.type
_entity.pdbx_description
1 polymer ?
#
loop_
_entity_poly.entity_id
_entity_poly.type
_entity_poly.pdbx_seq_one_letter_code
_entity_poly.pdbx_strand_id
1 'polypeptide(L)'
;MVGPGDDAEAAPDRDDSGGEASAERLDAGRRLFARSCRFVISAATLEQIPETTLPEVAFAGRSNVGKSSLVNALVGQRMLARTSNTPGRTQLLNFFDLDSRLMLTDLPGYGFAKAPKDRVERWTALVQAYLKGRPPLRRALLLIDARHGIKAVDRGIMTLLDSAAVSYQAVLTKADKVRPGTLASVTAATVSELASHTAAHPEVQVTSAHTGSGMAELRAALAGLALPEPAEAP
;
A
#
# COMPACT_ATOMS: atom_id res chain seq x y z
N MET A 1 16.44 67.68 17.41
CA MET A 1 15.32 67.54 16.45
C MET A 1 15.82 66.55 15.39
N VAL A 2 15.08 65.45 15.17
CA VAL A 2 15.39 64.27 14.31
C VAL A 2 16.55 63.40 14.87
N GLY A 3 16.45 62.14 15.30
CA GLY A 3 15.43 61.08 15.39
C GLY A 3 16.14 59.74 15.14
N PRO A 4 16.13 58.72 16.03
CA PRO A 4 16.61 57.39 15.68
C PRO A 4 15.43 56.59 15.12
N GLY A 5 15.49 56.24 13.83
CA GLY A 5 14.58 55.27 13.24
C GLY A 5 15.16 53.89 13.46
N ASP A 6 14.53 53.12 14.33
CA ASP A 6 14.84 51.71 14.59
C ASP A 6 14.75 50.88 13.31
N ASP A 7 15.78 50.08 13.10
CA ASP A 7 15.83 48.93 12.21
C ASP A 7 14.73 47.94 12.61
N ALA A 8 13.65 47.88 11.83
CA ALA A 8 12.72 46.75 11.82
C ALA A 8 12.95 45.96 10.53
N GLU A 9 14.02 45.18 10.52
CA GLU A 9 14.28 44.15 9.52
C GLU A 9 13.15 43.11 9.64
N ALA A 10 12.21 43.14 8.69
CA ALA A 10 11.12 42.19 8.60
C ALA A 10 11.71 40.78 8.39
N ALA A 11 11.41 39.89 9.34
CA ALA A 11 11.79 38.48 9.25
C ALA A 11 11.23 37.85 7.96
N PRO A 12 11.98 36.96 7.29
CA PRO A 12 11.51 36.36 6.05
C PRO A 12 10.32 35.44 6.30
N ASP A 13 9.31 35.56 5.43
CA ASP A 13 8.17 34.64 5.30
C ASP A 13 8.69 33.19 5.36
N ARG A 14 8.30 32.48 6.42
CA ARG A 14 8.51 31.04 6.48
C ARG A 14 7.51 30.43 5.51
N ASP A 15 8.03 29.72 4.52
CA ASP A 15 7.27 28.96 3.53
C ASP A 15 6.43 27.85 4.22
N ASP A 16 5.24 28.24 4.70
CA ASP A 16 4.26 27.40 5.43
C ASP A 16 3.46 26.49 4.48
N SER A 17 3.63 26.69 3.17
CA SER A 17 2.91 25.97 2.11
C SER A 17 3.12 24.44 2.14
N GLY A 18 4.32 24.00 2.53
CA GLY A 18 4.65 22.57 2.66
C GLY A 18 3.99 21.89 3.87
N GLY A 19 3.75 22.64 4.95
CA GLY A 19 3.10 22.17 6.16
C GLY A 19 1.60 21.97 5.95
N GLU A 20 0.94 22.96 5.35
CA GLU A 20 -0.49 22.93 5.02
C GLU A 20 -0.83 21.82 4.03
N ALA A 21 -0.07 21.68 2.94
CA ALA A 21 -0.26 20.62 1.95
C ALA A 21 -0.03 19.21 2.53
N SER A 22 0.81 19.07 3.55
CA SER A 22 0.98 17.80 4.26
C SER A 22 -0.20 17.50 5.19
N ALA A 23 -0.69 18.50 5.91
CA ALA A 23 -1.86 18.36 6.80
C ALA A 23 -3.12 18.00 6.01
N GLU A 24 -3.33 18.64 4.85
CA GLU A 24 -4.48 18.37 3.98
C GLU A 24 -4.47 16.93 3.45
N ARG A 25 -3.31 16.43 3.01
CA ARG A 25 -3.16 15.04 2.57
C ARG A 25 -3.45 14.04 3.68
N LEU A 26 -2.98 14.32 4.89
CA LEU A 26 -3.24 13.48 6.07
C LEU A 26 -4.74 13.47 6.42
N ASP A 27 -5.42 14.61 6.36
CA ASP A 27 -6.86 14.68 6.59
C ASP A 27 -7.65 13.98 5.48
N ALA A 28 -7.29 14.16 4.21
CA ALA A 28 -7.90 13.42 3.09
C ALA A 28 -7.79 11.90 3.27
N GLY A 29 -6.60 11.42 3.68
CA GLY A 29 -6.37 10.03 4.04
C GLY A 29 -7.27 9.57 5.19
N ARG A 30 -7.37 10.37 6.26
CA ARG A 30 -8.24 10.10 7.40
C ARG A 30 -9.71 10.03 6.99
N ARG A 31 -10.19 10.99 6.19
CA ARG A 31 -11.59 11.07 5.72
C ARG A 31 -11.96 9.85 4.88
N LEU A 32 -11.17 9.52 3.86
CA LEU A 32 -11.45 8.39 2.97
C LEU A 32 -11.52 7.05 3.74
N PHE A 33 -10.53 6.77 4.59
CA PHE A 33 -10.45 5.49 5.30
C PHE A 33 -11.36 5.41 6.54
N ALA A 34 -12.05 6.50 6.90
CA ALA A 34 -13.14 6.49 7.88
C ALA A 34 -14.49 6.08 7.24
N ARG A 35 -14.57 6.00 5.91
CA ARG A 35 -15.79 5.63 5.17
C ARG A 35 -15.98 4.11 5.11
N SER A 36 -17.12 3.70 4.55
CA SER A 36 -17.44 2.28 4.42
C SER A 36 -16.50 1.59 3.44
N CYS A 37 -15.95 0.45 3.86
CA CYS A 37 -15.25 -0.47 2.99
C CYS A 37 -16.03 -1.79 2.95
N ARG A 38 -16.36 -2.27 1.75
CA ARG A 38 -17.24 -3.43 1.53
C ARG A 38 -16.53 -4.51 0.73
N PHE A 39 -16.67 -5.76 1.15
CA PHE A 39 -16.25 -6.89 0.35
C PHE A 39 -17.10 -7.00 -0.94
N VAL A 40 -16.44 -7.15 -2.08
CA VAL A 40 -17.09 -7.27 -3.40
C VAL A 40 -17.11 -8.74 -3.81
N ILE A 41 -15.94 -9.35 -4.02
CA ILE A 41 -15.82 -10.74 -4.48
C ILE A 41 -14.44 -11.33 -4.16
N SER A 42 -14.38 -12.65 -4.06
CA SER A 42 -13.14 -13.44 -4.07
C SER A 42 -13.02 -14.17 -5.41
N ALA A 43 -12.11 -13.73 -6.27
CA ALA A 43 -11.92 -14.28 -7.60
C ALA A 43 -10.84 -15.38 -7.61
N ALA A 44 -11.18 -16.54 -8.17
CA ALA A 44 -10.29 -17.66 -8.44
C ALA A 44 -9.75 -17.67 -9.88
N THR A 45 -10.42 -16.96 -10.78
CA THR A 45 -10.09 -16.87 -12.21
C THR A 45 -10.25 -15.43 -12.70
N LEU A 46 -9.73 -15.13 -13.90
CA LEU A 46 -9.81 -13.78 -14.48
C LEU A 46 -11.24 -13.36 -14.78
N GLU A 47 -12.10 -14.30 -15.17
CA GLU A 47 -13.50 -14.05 -15.52
C GLU A 47 -14.35 -13.67 -14.30
N GLN A 48 -13.87 -13.98 -13.10
CA GLN A 48 -14.53 -13.60 -11.84
C GLN A 48 -14.09 -12.22 -11.33
N ILE A 49 -13.07 -11.61 -11.95
CA ILE A 49 -12.57 -10.31 -11.53
C ILE A 49 -13.63 -9.26 -11.90
N PRO A 50 -14.07 -8.41 -10.95
CA PRO A 50 -15.12 -7.44 -11.22
C PRO A 50 -14.62 -6.38 -12.20
N GLU A 51 -15.43 -6.08 -13.21
CA GLU A 51 -15.23 -4.86 -13.99
C GLU A 51 -15.45 -3.64 -13.10
N THR A 52 -14.57 -2.66 -13.19
CA THR A 52 -14.66 -1.45 -12.39
C THR A 52 -13.97 -0.29 -13.08
N THR A 53 -14.51 0.91 -12.90
CA THR A 53 -13.89 2.17 -13.28
C THR A 53 -13.13 2.81 -12.12
N LEU A 54 -13.22 2.23 -10.92
CA LEU A 54 -12.53 2.74 -9.75
C LEU A 54 -11.01 2.52 -9.90
N PRO A 55 -10.18 3.51 -9.54
CA PRO A 55 -8.76 3.29 -9.32
C PRO A 55 -8.57 2.12 -8.34
N GLU A 56 -7.56 1.29 -8.60
CA GLU A 56 -7.33 0.07 -7.82
C GLU A 56 -5.91 0.03 -7.23
N VAL A 57 -5.84 -0.43 -5.98
CA VAL A 57 -4.59 -0.66 -5.24
C VAL A 57 -4.51 -2.12 -4.82
N ALA A 58 -3.50 -2.83 -5.31
CA ALA A 58 -3.26 -4.23 -4.98
C ALA A 58 -2.31 -4.37 -3.79
N PHE A 59 -2.53 -5.34 -2.91
CA PHE A 59 -1.65 -5.68 -1.79
C PHE A 59 -0.98 -7.02 -2.08
N ALA A 60 0.34 -7.00 -2.28
CA ALA A 60 1.17 -8.17 -2.48
C ALA A 60 2.10 -8.37 -1.28
N GLY A 61 2.40 -9.61 -0.94
CA GLY A 61 3.42 -9.88 0.08
C GLY A 61 3.51 -11.34 0.45
N ARG A 62 4.58 -11.71 1.15
CA ARG A 62 4.75 -13.08 1.65
C ARG A 62 3.60 -13.50 2.58
N SER A 63 3.37 -14.81 2.65
CA SER A 63 2.54 -15.37 3.73
C SER A 63 3.05 -14.89 5.10
N ASN A 64 2.11 -14.52 5.98
CA ASN A 64 2.39 -13.98 7.32
C ASN A 64 3.19 -12.66 7.37
N VAL A 65 3.34 -11.93 6.25
CA VAL A 65 4.01 -10.61 6.25
C VAL A 65 3.22 -9.56 7.04
N GLY A 66 1.92 -9.78 7.29
CA GLY A 66 1.03 -8.83 7.95
C GLY A 66 0.05 -8.13 7.02
N LYS A 67 -0.14 -8.63 5.79
CA LYS A 67 -1.05 -8.07 4.77
C LYS A 67 -2.48 -7.87 5.24
N SER A 68 -3.15 -8.92 5.71
CA SER A 68 -4.53 -8.79 6.21
C SER A 68 -4.60 -7.89 7.44
N SER A 69 -3.58 -7.89 8.31
CA SER A 69 -3.49 -6.96 9.44
C SER A 69 -3.37 -5.51 8.99
N LEU A 70 -2.56 -5.24 7.96
CA LEU A 70 -2.41 -3.91 7.37
C LEU A 70 -3.72 -3.44 6.73
N VAL A 71 -4.37 -4.28 5.92
CA VAL A 71 -5.65 -3.96 5.29
C VAL A 71 -6.72 -3.64 6.34
N ASN A 72 -6.87 -4.49 7.36
CA ASN A 72 -7.82 -4.25 8.45
C ASN A 72 -7.49 -2.98 9.24
N ALA A 73 -6.20 -2.69 9.47
CA ALA A 73 -5.76 -1.47 10.14
C ALA A 73 -6.03 -0.22 9.29
N LEU A 74 -5.86 -0.30 7.96
CA LEU A 74 -6.17 0.80 7.04
C LEU A 74 -7.64 1.20 7.14
N VAL A 75 -8.56 0.23 7.02
CA VAL A 75 -10.01 0.49 6.97
C VAL A 75 -10.70 0.55 8.34
N GLY A 76 -9.96 0.35 9.44
CA GLY A 76 -10.52 0.35 10.79
C GLY A 76 -11.52 -0.79 11.08
N GLN A 77 -11.59 -1.81 10.23
CA GLN A 77 -12.52 -2.93 10.36
C GLN A 77 -11.77 -4.21 10.72
N ARG A 78 -12.15 -4.87 11.83
CA ARG A 78 -11.42 -6.04 12.36
C ARG A 78 -11.54 -7.32 11.53
N MET A 79 -12.51 -7.43 10.63
CA MET A 79 -12.88 -8.70 9.98
C MET A 79 -13.09 -8.62 8.47
N LEU A 80 -12.71 -7.49 7.83
CA LEU A 80 -12.92 -7.29 6.39
C LEU A 80 -11.99 -8.21 5.59
N ALA A 81 -10.68 -8.05 5.76
CA ALA A 81 -9.72 -9.01 5.29
C ALA A 81 -9.59 -10.09 6.36
N ARG A 82 -10.41 -11.15 6.26
CA ARG A 82 -10.22 -12.34 7.09
C ARG A 82 -8.81 -12.85 6.83
N THR A 83 -7.96 -12.77 7.86
CA THR A 83 -6.61 -13.34 7.83
C THR A 83 -6.77 -14.80 7.42
N SER A 84 -6.45 -15.11 6.17
CA SER A 84 -6.51 -16.45 5.61
C SER A 84 -5.40 -17.28 6.25
N ASN A 85 -5.63 -17.66 7.50
CA ASN A 85 -4.72 -18.40 8.37
C ASN A 85 -4.88 -19.91 8.20
N THR A 86 -5.48 -20.37 7.10
CA THR A 86 -5.54 -21.80 6.76
C THR A 86 -4.59 -22.06 5.59
N PRO A 87 -3.34 -22.49 5.87
CA PRO A 87 -2.41 -22.93 4.83
C PRO A 87 -3.09 -23.99 3.96
N GLY A 88 -3.13 -23.79 2.64
CA GLY A 88 -3.66 -24.78 1.71
C GLY A 88 -5.11 -24.59 1.25
N ARG A 89 -5.78 -23.45 1.50
CA ARG A 89 -6.98 -23.08 0.72
C ARG A 89 -6.63 -22.53 -0.67
N THR A 90 -7.62 -22.52 -1.55
CA THR A 90 -7.62 -21.82 -2.84
C THR A 90 -7.13 -20.39 -2.65
N GLN A 91 -6.14 -19.98 -3.45
CA GLN A 91 -5.59 -18.64 -3.44
C GLN A 91 -6.51 -17.77 -4.31
N LEU A 92 -7.27 -16.88 -3.68
CA LEU A 92 -8.26 -16.01 -4.31
C LEU A 92 -7.83 -14.54 -4.19
N LEU A 93 -8.00 -13.76 -5.26
CA LEU A 93 -7.91 -12.30 -5.18
C LEU A 93 -9.17 -11.78 -4.49
N ASN A 94 -9.03 -11.04 -3.40
CA ASN A 94 -10.18 -10.47 -2.70
C ASN A 94 -10.29 -8.98 -3.01
N PHE A 95 -11.46 -8.57 -3.50
CA PHE A 95 -11.73 -7.19 -3.89
C PHE A 95 -12.60 -6.51 -2.84
N PHE A 96 -12.24 -5.29 -2.47
CA PHE A 96 -12.96 -4.46 -1.52
C PHE A 96 -13.18 -3.07 -2.09
N ASP A 97 -14.43 -2.62 -2.09
CA ASP A 97 -14.82 -1.27 -2.49
C ASP A 97 -14.73 -0.33 -1.28
N LEU A 98 -13.83 0.65 -1.35
CA LEU A 98 -13.70 1.73 -0.38
C LEU A 98 -14.45 2.96 -0.91
N ASP A 99 -15.63 3.19 -0.32
CA ASP A 99 -16.48 4.37 -0.55
C ASP A 99 -16.84 4.66 -2.02
N SER A 100 -16.81 3.65 -2.89
CA SER A 100 -16.98 3.80 -4.34
C SER A 100 -16.00 4.80 -4.96
N ARG A 101 -14.81 4.93 -4.35
CA ARG A 101 -13.75 5.84 -4.77
C ARG A 101 -12.41 5.13 -5.02
N LEU A 102 -12.19 3.99 -4.38
CA LEU A 102 -10.96 3.22 -4.49
C LEU A 102 -11.27 1.72 -4.33
N MET A 103 -10.79 0.90 -5.25
CA MET A 103 -10.80 -0.56 -5.11
C MET A 103 -9.51 -1.01 -4.40
N LEU A 104 -9.65 -1.81 -3.35
CA LEU A 104 -8.54 -2.46 -2.67
C LEU A 104 -8.54 -3.95 -3.03
N THR A 105 -7.41 -4.46 -3.50
CA THR A 105 -7.30 -5.86 -3.93
C THR A 105 -6.27 -6.60 -3.12
N ASP A 106 -6.69 -7.57 -2.33
CA ASP A 106 -5.82 -8.42 -1.53
C ASP A 106 -5.35 -9.63 -2.35
N LEU A 107 -4.09 -9.61 -2.78
CA LEU A 107 -3.49 -10.73 -3.49
C LEU A 107 -3.09 -11.83 -2.48
N PRO A 108 -3.25 -13.12 -2.84
CA PRO A 108 -2.73 -14.20 -2.03
C PRO A 108 -1.25 -14.09 -1.71
N GLY A 109 -0.93 -14.51 -0.49
CA GLY A 109 0.44 -14.49 -0.02
C GLY A 109 1.31 -15.48 -0.79
N TYR A 110 2.48 -15.06 -1.26
CA TYR A 110 3.45 -15.95 -1.90
C TYR A 110 4.45 -16.55 -0.89
N GLY A 111 5.27 -17.50 -1.35
CA GLY A 111 6.31 -18.13 -0.53
C GLY A 111 5.84 -19.25 0.39
N PHE A 112 4.68 -19.88 0.12
CA PHE A 112 4.26 -21.09 0.82
C PHE A 112 5.11 -22.29 0.39
N ALA A 113 5.96 -22.80 1.28
CA ALA A 113 6.86 -23.92 1.03
C ALA A 113 6.18 -25.29 0.82
N LYS A 114 4.84 -25.39 0.94
CA LYS A 114 4.11 -26.67 0.99
C LYS A 114 2.92 -26.76 0.02
N ALA A 115 2.77 -25.85 -0.93
CA ALA A 115 1.70 -25.93 -1.92
C ALA A 115 2.09 -26.85 -3.11
N PRO A 116 1.15 -27.63 -3.66
CA PRO A 116 1.38 -28.38 -4.90
C PRO A 116 1.83 -27.48 -6.06
N LYS A 117 2.73 -27.98 -6.92
CA LYS A 117 3.32 -27.22 -8.04
C LYS A 117 2.27 -26.65 -8.99
N ASP A 118 1.29 -27.46 -9.38
CA ASP A 118 0.17 -27.09 -10.26
C ASP A 118 -0.63 -25.91 -9.69
N ARG A 119 -0.83 -25.87 -8.37
CA ARG A 119 -1.52 -24.77 -7.70
C ARG A 119 -0.68 -23.49 -7.72
N VAL A 120 0.62 -23.61 -7.46
CA VAL A 120 1.54 -22.46 -7.49
C VAL A 120 1.60 -21.87 -8.91
N GLU A 121 1.67 -22.72 -9.93
CA GLU A 121 1.67 -22.30 -11.34
C GLU A 121 0.36 -21.60 -11.73
N ARG A 122 -0.80 -22.19 -11.43
CA ARG A 122 -2.11 -21.57 -11.72
C ARG A 122 -2.27 -20.22 -11.04
N TRP A 123 -1.90 -20.14 -9.77
CA TRP A 123 -1.94 -18.89 -9.03
C TRP A 123 -0.97 -17.84 -9.62
N THR A 124 0.26 -18.26 -9.93
CA THR A 124 1.26 -17.36 -10.54
C THR A 124 0.75 -16.83 -11.87
N ALA A 125 0.20 -17.68 -12.72
CA ALA A 125 -0.40 -17.27 -14.00
C ALA A 125 -1.56 -16.28 -13.80
N LEU A 126 -2.43 -16.51 -12.81
CA LEU A 126 -3.52 -15.61 -12.48
C LEU A 126 -3.01 -14.23 -12.03
N VAL A 127 -2.02 -14.17 -11.14
CA VAL A 127 -1.40 -12.89 -10.72
C VAL A 127 -0.76 -12.18 -11.89
N GLN A 128 0.01 -12.90 -12.72
CA GLN A 128 0.68 -12.33 -13.87
C GLN A 128 -0.33 -11.72 -14.85
N ALA A 129 -1.41 -12.44 -15.13
CA ALA A 129 -2.46 -11.96 -16.02
C ALA A 129 -3.23 -10.78 -15.42
N TYR A 130 -3.52 -10.81 -14.12
CA TYR A 130 -4.11 -9.68 -13.40
C TYR A 130 -3.21 -8.44 -13.46
N LEU A 131 -1.92 -8.55 -13.12
CA LEU A 131 -1.01 -7.40 -13.12
C LEU A 131 -0.82 -6.79 -14.52
N LYS A 132 -0.74 -7.62 -15.57
CA LYS A 132 -0.55 -7.16 -16.95
C LYS A 132 -1.81 -6.59 -17.59
N GLY A 133 -2.99 -7.09 -17.20
CA GLY A 133 -4.24 -6.88 -17.90
C GLY A 133 -5.30 -6.10 -17.13
N ARG A 134 -4.93 -5.41 -16.03
CA ARG A 134 -5.86 -4.66 -15.18
C ARG A 134 -5.71 -3.14 -15.35
N PRO A 135 -6.39 -2.51 -16.33
CA PRO A 135 -6.36 -1.05 -16.53
C PRO A 135 -6.60 -0.18 -15.29
N PRO A 136 -7.53 -0.51 -14.36
CA PRO A 136 -7.75 0.33 -13.19
C PRO A 136 -6.62 0.26 -12.15
N LEU A 137 -5.70 -0.72 -12.23
CA LEU A 137 -4.63 -0.90 -11.26
C LEU A 137 -3.63 0.26 -11.34
N ARG A 138 -3.66 1.14 -10.33
CA ARG A 138 -2.78 2.31 -10.25
C ARG A 138 -1.51 2.06 -9.47
N ARG A 139 -1.57 1.18 -8.45
CA ARG A 139 -0.43 0.90 -7.59
C ARG A 139 -0.52 -0.48 -6.95
N ALA A 140 0.59 -1.22 -6.93
CA ALA A 140 0.75 -2.38 -6.06
C ALA A 140 1.53 -2.00 -4.80
N LEU A 141 1.07 -2.38 -3.62
CA LEU A 141 1.84 -2.31 -2.39
C LEU A 141 2.55 -3.63 -2.16
N LEU A 142 3.88 -3.60 -2.20
CA LEU A 142 4.73 -4.74 -1.90
C LEU A 142 5.10 -4.75 -0.42
N LEU A 143 4.41 -5.58 0.35
CA LEU A 143 4.63 -5.67 1.79
C LEU A 143 5.85 -6.55 2.08
N ILE A 144 6.73 -6.02 2.94
CA ILE A 144 7.98 -6.66 3.36
C ILE A 144 8.05 -6.63 4.89
N ASP A 145 8.31 -7.78 5.52
CA ASP A 145 8.45 -7.87 6.98
C ASP A 145 9.76 -7.19 7.40
N ALA A 146 9.67 -6.08 8.15
CA ALA A 146 10.83 -5.27 8.54
C ALA A 146 11.87 -6.05 9.36
N ARG A 147 11.48 -7.15 10.01
CA ARG A 147 12.41 -8.01 10.77
C ARG A 147 13.38 -8.78 9.88
N HIS A 148 13.04 -8.94 8.60
CA HIS A 148 13.77 -9.79 7.67
C HIS A 148 14.22 -9.05 6.41
N GLY A 149 13.61 -7.92 6.07
CA GLY A 149 13.85 -7.21 4.82
C GLY A 149 13.46 -8.03 3.58
N ILE A 150 13.95 -7.58 2.43
CA ILE A 150 13.70 -8.18 1.11
C ILE A 150 14.33 -9.58 1.03
N LYS A 151 13.53 -10.58 0.63
CA LYS A 151 14.00 -11.94 0.33
C LYS A 151 13.98 -12.21 -1.17
N ALA A 152 14.60 -13.31 -1.60
CA ALA A 152 14.63 -13.75 -3.01
C ALA A 152 13.22 -13.87 -3.63
N VAL A 153 12.24 -14.35 -2.86
CA VAL A 153 10.85 -14.44 -3.32
C VAL A 153 10.20 -13.05 -3.54
N ASP A 154 10.63 -12.03 -2.79
CA ASP A 154 10.14 -10.66 -2.98
C ASP A 154 10.73 -10.08 -4.27
N ARG A 155 12.03 -10.35 -4.56
CA ARG A 155 12.69 -9.94 -5.82
C ARG A 155 12.01 -10.51 -7.06
N GLY A 156 11.57 -11.77 -7.02
CA GLY A 156 10.81 -12.35 -8.13
C GLY A 156 9.49 -11.61 -8.42
N ILE A 157 8.83 -11.09 -7.38
CA ILE A 157 7.63 -10.27 -7.52
C ILE A 157 7.98 -8.86 -8.04
N MET A 158 9.09 -8.28 -7.58
CA MET A 158 9.58 -7.00 -8.11
C MET A 158 9.85 -7.09 -9.62
N THR A 159 10.59 -8.12 -10.07
CA THR A 159 10.82 -8.37 -11.51
C THR A 159 9.52 -8.54 -12.29
N LEU A 160 8.52 -9.20 -11.70
CA LEU A 160 7.21 -9.34 -12.34
C LEU A 160 6.49 -8.00 -12.47
N LEU A 161 6.51 -7.17 -11.44
CA LEU A 161 5.89 -5.83 -11.45
C LEU A 161 6.57 -4.92 -12.48
N ASP A 162 7.90 -4.95 -12.57
CA ASP A 162 8.65 -4.24 -13.61
C ASP A 162 8.25 -4.70 -15.01
N SER A 163 8.23 -6.02 -15.23
CA SER A 163 7.89 -6.61 -16.54
C SER A 163 6.44 -6.34 -16.95
N ALA A 164 5.54 -6.12 -15.98
CA ALA A 164 4.15 -5.76 -16.21
C ALA A 164 3.93 -4.24 -16.26
N ALA A 165 4.98 -3.43 -16.10
CA ALA A 165 4.91 -1.97 -16.01
C ALA A 165 3.92 -1.47 -14.93
N VAL A 166 3.75 -2.23 -13.85
CA VAL A 166 2.85 -1.88 -12.75
C VAL A 166 3.63 -1.10 -11.71
N SER A 167 3.28 0.18 -11.52
CA SER A 167 3.85 0.99 -10.45
C SER A 167 3.63 0.32 -9.10
N TYR A 168 4.70 0.17 -8.31
CA TYR A 168 4.60 -0.45 -6.99
C TYR A 168 5.36 0.29 -5.91
N GLN A 169 4.88 0.23 -4.69
CA GLN A 169 5.48 0.89 -3.53
C GLN A 169 5.76 -0.14 -2.43
N ALA A 170 6.97 -0.12 -1.89
CA ALA A 170 7.29 -1.00 -0.78
C ALA A 170 6.69 -0.48 0.54
N VAL A 171 6.15 -1.40 1.33
CA VAL A 171 5.64 -1.14 2.67
C VAL A 171 6.33 -2.08 3.65
N LEU A 172 7.21 -1.54 4.49
CA LEU A 172 7.79 -2.26 5.61
C LEU A 172 6.73 -2.44 6.70
N THR A 173 6.41 -3.68 7.02
CA THR A 173 5.43 -4.03 8.06
C THR A 173 6.12 -4.46 9.35
N LYS A 174 5.36 -4.46 10.46
CA LYS A 174 5.83 -4.91 11.80
C LYS A 174 7.06 -4.12 12.30
N ALA A 175 7.11 -2.83 11.98
CA ALA A 175 8.18 -1.94 12.44
C ALA A 175 8.33 -1.94 13.98
N ASP A 176 7.23 -2.18 14.72
CA ASP A 176 7.22 -2.31 16.18
C ASP A 176 8.08 -3.47 16.73
N LYS A 177 8.45 -4.42 15.87
CA LYS A 177 9.30 -5.57 16.24
C LYS A 177 10.78 -5.35 15.94
N VAL A 178 11.17 -4.17 15.47
CA VAL A 178 12.54 -3.88 15.02
C VAL A 178 13.08 -2.68 15.78
N ARG A 179 14.33 -2.77 16.25
CA ARG A 179 14.99 -1.65 16.94
C ARG A 179 15.24 -0.49 15.95
N PRO A 180 15.18 0.78 16.38
CA PRO A 180 15.27 1.94 15.48
C PRO A 180 16.48 1.92 14.54
N GLY A 181 17.68 1.57 15.04
CA GLY A 181 18.88 1.49 14.20
C GLY A 181 18.77 0.42 13.10
N THR A 182 18.29 -0.78 13.45
CA THR A 182 18.05 -1.85 12.47
C THR A 182 16.95 -1.49 11.48
N LEU A 183 15.89 -0.81 11.94
CA LEU A 183 14.80 -0.36 11.08
C LEU A 183 15.29 0.65 10.04
N ALA A 184 16.13 1.61 10.46
CA ALA A 184 16.77 2.56 9.55
C ALA A 184 17.64 1.84 8.52
N SER A 185 18.46 0.85 8.93
CA SER A 185 19.28 0.07 8.00
C SER A 185 18.44 -0.74 7.00
N VAL A 186 17.38 -1.41 7.46
CA VAL A 186 16.48 -2.18 6.58
C VAL A 186 15.74 -1.26 5.60
N THR A 187 15.34 -0.07 6.06
CA THR A 187 14.69 0.94 5.21
C THR A 187 15.65 1.42 4.13
N ALA A 188 16.88 1.82 4.50
CA ALA A 188 17.90 2.26 3.54
C ALA A 188 18.26 1.16 2.53
N ALA A 189 18.40 -0.08 2.97
CA ALA A 189 18.63 -1.21 2.08
C ALA A 189 17.45 -1.45 1.12
N THR A 190 16.22 -1.29 1.59
CA THR A 190 15.01 -1.39 0.76
C THR A 190 14.97 -0.29 -0.29
N VAL A 191 15.23 0.96 0.10
CA VAL A 191 15.32 2.10 -0.84
C VAL A 191 16.39 1.87 -1.91
N SER A 192 17.57 1.41 -1.50
CA SER A 192 18.69 1.12 -2.40
C SER A 192 18.33 0.04 -3.44
N GLU A 193 17.67 -1.04 -3.01
CA GLU A 193 17.22 -2.07 -3.94
C GLU A 193 16.18 -1.51 -4.92
N LEU A 194 15.16 -0.78 -4.43
CA LEU A 194 14.10 -0.21 -5.26
C LEU A 194 14.63 0.76 -6.32
N ALA A 195 15.74 1.46 -6.06
CA ALA A 195 16.35 2.35 -7.04
C ALA A 195 16.80 1.63 -8.33
N SER A 196 16.99 0.30 -8.29
CA SER A 196 17.30 -0.52 -9.46
C SER A 196 16.07 -1.02 -10.23
N HIS A 197 14.87 -0.73 -9.75
CA HIS A 197 13.60 -1.19 -10.32
C HIS A 197 12.82 -0.05 -10.96
N THR A 198 12.55 -0.14 -12.26
CA THR A 198 11.95 0.95 -13.03
C THR A 198 10.51 1.25 -12.65
N ALA A 199 9.75 0.26 -12.18
CA ALA A 199 8.37 0.45 -11.77
C ALA A 199 8.22 0.78 -10.27
N ALA A 200 9.33 0.80 -9.52
CA ALA A 200 9.31 1.07 -8.09
C ALA A 200 9.10 2.56 -7.78
N HIS A 201 8.20 2.82 -6.85
CA HIS A 201 8.07 4.11 -6.21
C HIS A 201 9.26 4.33 -5.26
N PRO A 202 9.92 5.51 -5.28
CA PRO A 202 11.15 5.75 -4.52
C PRO A 202 10.90 5.78 -3.00
N GLU A 203 9.72 6.23 -2.57
CA GLU A 203 9.38 6.28 -1.14
C GLU A 203 8.97 4.91 -0.59
N VAL A 204 9.64 4.49 0.48
CA VAL A 204 9.29 3.31 1.28
C VAL A 204 8.44 3.73 2.47
N GLN A 205 7.26 3.12 2.61
CA GLN A 205 6.41 3.35 3.79
C GLN A 205 6.81 2.40 4.92
N VAL A 206 6.92 2.92 6.14
CA VAL A 206 7.28 2.13 7.33
C VAL A 206 6.09 2.09 8.28
N THR A 207 5.56 0.89 8.54
CA THR A 207 4.27 0.73 9.21
C THR A 207 4.28 -0.31 10.33
N SER A 208 3.41 -0.09 11.31
CA SER A 208 2.97 -1.13 12.23
C SER A 208 1.45 -1.10 12.35
N ALA A 209 0.80 -2.15 11.87
CA ALA A 209 -0.62 -2.38 12.10
C ALA A 209 -0.96 -2.60 13.59
N HIS A 210 0.04 -2.91 14.43
CA HIS A 210 -0.16 -3.13 15.86
C HIS A 210 -0.17 -1.82 16.66
N THR A 211 0.77 -0.92 16.38
CA THR A 211 0.88 0.37 17.09
C THR A 211 0.17 1.52 16.37
N GLY A 212 -0.18 1.35 15.09
CA GLY A 212 -0.74 2.40 14.24
C GLY A 212 0.30 3.33 13.60
N SER A 213 1.58 3.15 13.91
CA SER A 213 2.68 3.95 13.34
C SER A 213 2.73 3.79 11.80
N GLY A 214 2.88 4.91 11.08
CA GLY A 214 2.95 4.97 9.62
C GLY A 214 1.62 4.80 8.88
N MET A 215 0.51 4.56 9.62
CA MET A 215 -0.78 4.29 8.99
C MET A 215 -1.44 5.56 8.45
N ALA A 216 -1.19 6.72 9.06
CA ALA A 216 -1.76 7.99 8.59
C ALA A 216 -1.14 8.40 7.26
N GLU A 217 0.19 8.27 7.16
CA GLU A 217 0.99 8.54 5.97
C GLU A 217 0.63 7.59 4.84
N LEU A 218 0.46 6.29 5.14
CA LEU A 218 0.01 5.33 4.14
C LEU A 218 -1.41 5.64 3.65
N ARG A 219 -2.35 6.00 4.54
CA ARG A 219 -3.70 6.41 4.12
C ARG A 219 -3.67 7.65 3.24
N ALA A 220 -2.85 8.64 3.57
CA ALA A 220 -2.67 9.85 2.78
C ALA A 220 -2.14 9.53 1.37
N ALA A 221 -1.12 8.68 1.28
CA ALA A 221 -0.56 8.25 0.00
C ALA A 221 -1.61 7.52 -0.87
N LEU A 222 -2.44 6.67 -0.26
CA LEU A 222 -3.50 5.94 -0.98
C LEU A 222 -4.69 6.83 -1.35
N ALA A 223 -5.04 7.82 -0.54
CA ALA A 223 -6.10 8.76 -0.85
C ALA A 223 -5.79 9.61 -2.09
N GLY A 224 -4.51 9.90 -2.35
CA GLY A 224 -4.08 10.56 -3.59
C GLY A 224 -4.33 9.75 -4.88
N LEU A 225 -4.66 8.46 -4.76
CA LEU A 225 -5.01 7.59 -5.90
C LEU A 225 -6.53 7.42 -6.08
N ALA A 226 -7.31 7.79 -5.07
CA ALA A 226 -8.76 7.62 -5.10
C ALA A 226 -9.43 8.66 -6.01
N LEU A 227 -10.64 8.35 -6.48
CA LEU A 227 -11.50 9.35 -7.10
C LEU A 227 -11.78 10.51 -6.11
N PRO A 228 -12.05 11.73 -6.60
CA PRO A 228 -12.46 12.84 -5.73
C PRO A 228 -13.71 12.48 -4.93
N GLU A 229 -13.95 13.22 -3.84
CA GLU A 229 -15.23 13.08 -3.14
C GLU A 229 -16.37 13.40 -4.11
N PRO A 230 -17.43 12.59 -4.15
CA PRO A 230 -18.61 12.96 -4.90
C PRO A 230 -19.09 14.32 -4.37
N ALA A 231 -19.34 15.27 -5.28
CA ALA A 231 -19.92 16.54 -4.88
C ALA A 231 -21.20 16.24 -4.08
N GLU A 232 -21.35 16.83 -2.90
CA GLU A 232 -22.59 16.72 -2.13
C GLU A 232 -23.73 17.16 -3.06
N ALA A 233 -24.68 16.25 -3.32
CA ALA A 233 -25.87 16.60 -4.06
C ALA A 233 -26.61 17.70 -3.26
N PRO A 234 -27.03 18.79 -3.92
CA PRO A 234 -27.67 19.93 -3.26
C PRO A 234 -28.96 19.56 -2.52
#